data_AF-A0A850WM26-F1
#
_entry.id   AF-A0A850WM26-F1
#
_cell.length_a   1.000
_cell.length_b   1.000
_cell.length_c   1.000
_cell.angle_alpha   90.00
_cell.angle_beta   90.00
_cell.angle_gamma   90.00
#
_symmetry.space_group_name_H-M   'P 1'
#
loop_
_entity.id
_entity.type
_entity.pdbx_description
1 polymer ?
#
loop_
_entity_poly.entity_id
_entity_poly.type
_entity_poly.pdbx_seq_one_letter_code
_entity_poly.pdbx_strand_id
1 'polypeptide(L)'
;GQGLGKREDGIAEAIRVKVKCDTAGVGHDAAEPFSFHWWDHVFNKAAANIAVEAGQDGISVKTLSERGVRISNKKPRKAGSTGGMLYGHFVKSATLTACGEESVKLPTGSESSEEEEKLDLSSARRQGWGSGACPIPTMRQLTDEELMRACGGRTAHKGARHGLTMSAKLARLEEQERAFLA
;
A
#
# COMPACT_ATOMS: atom_id res chain seq x y z
N GLY A 1 31.41 -14.64 -19.60
CA GLY A 1 32.11 -13.73 -20.52
C GLY A 1 32.50 -12.49 -19.76
N GLN A 2 33.37 -11.66 -20.32
CA GLN A 2 33.66 -10.33 -19.75
C GLN A 2 32.41 -9.44 -19.79
N GLY A 3 32.39 -8.40 -18.95
CA GLY A 3 31.26 -7.48 -18.83
C GLY A 3 30.94 -6.77 -20.14
N LEU A 4 29.69 -6.33 -20.30
CA LEU A 4 29.27 -5.56 -21.48
C LEU A 4 29.87 -4.14 -21.48
N GLY A 5 30.10 -3.57 -22.66
CA GLY A 5 30.50 -2.17 -22.83
C GLY A 5 31.92 -1.98 -23.37
N LYS A 6 32.24 -0.75 -23.81
CA LYS A 6 33.51 -0.43 -24.51
C LYS A 6 34.77 -0.76 -23.70
N ARG A 7 34.65 -0.75 -22.37
CA ARG A 7 35.71 -1.06 -21.40
C ARG A 7 35.49 -2.39 -20.66
N GLU A 8 34.49 -3.17 -21.05
CA GLU A 8 34.10 -4.41 -20.38
C GLU A 8 33.65 -4.24 -18.91
N ASP A 9 33.34 -3.01 -18.48
CA ASP A 9 32.94 -2.66 -17.11
C ASP A 9 31.50 -3.09 -16.75
N GLY A 10 30.75 -3.68 -17.68
CA GLY A 10 29.35 -4.06 -17.48
C GLY A 10 29.15 -5.30 -16.62
N ILE A 11 27.91 -5.54 -16.22
CA ILE A 11 27.56 -6.71 -15.41
C ILE A 11 27.83 -7.99 -16.21
N ALA A 12 28.74 -8.82 -15.71
CA ALA A 12 29.12 -10.09 -16.32
C ALA A 12 28.17 -11.25 -15.98
N GLU A 13 27.39 -11.13 -14.89
CA GLU A 13 26.48 -12.15 -14.39
C GLU A 13 25.00 -11.69 -14.42
N ALA A 14 24.07 -12.61 -14.63
CA ALA A 14 22.65 -12.25 -14.64
C ALA A 14 22.17 -11.79 -13.25
N ILE A 15 21.32 -10.75 -13.23
CA ILE A 15 20.66 -10.30 -12.00
C ILE A 15 19.76 -11.41 -11.47
N ARG A 16 19.99 -11.82 -10.22
CA ARG A 16 19.17 -12.84 -9.54
C ARG A 16 18.05 -12.14 -8.76
N VAL A 17 16.81 -12.38 -9.18
CA VAL A 17 15.62 -11.88 -8.48
C VAL A 17 15.13 -12.95 -7.51
N LYS A 18 14.84 -12.56 -6.27
CA LYS A 18 14.14 -13.43 -5.32
C LYS A 18 12.63 -13.30 -5.54
N VAL A 19 12.00 -14.39 -5.98
CA VAL A 19 10.54 -14.43 -6.13
C VAL A 19 9.90 -14.61 -4.77
N LYS A 20 8.95 -13.73 -4.44
CA LYS A 20 8.12 -13.80 -3.24
C LYS A 20 6.80 -14.48 -3.61
N CYS A 21 6.46 -15.58 -2.94
CA CYS A 21 5.24 -16.36 -3.21
C CYS A 21 4.19 -16.25 -2.11
N ASP A 22 4.45 -15.49 -1.05
CA ASP A 22 3.54 -15.22 0.06
C ASP A 22 2.82 -13.88 -0.10
N THR A 23 1.69 -13.75 0.57
CA THR A 23 0.84 -12.54 0.53
C THR A 23 1.30 -11.46 1.51
N ALA A 24 2.36 -11.71 2.30
CA ALA A 24 2.79 -10.76 3.31
C ALA A 24 3.31 -9.46 2.68
N GLY A 25 3.09 -8.33 3.36
CA GLY A 25 3.68 -7.05 2.96
C GLY A 25 5.18 -6.99 3.24
N VAL A 26 5.84 -5.96 2.71
CA VAL A 26 7.18 -5.57 3.16
C VAL A 26 7.06 -5.02 4.58
N GLY A 27 7.95 -5.43 5.49
CA GLY A 27 7.87 -5.06 6.91
C GLY A 27 6.85 -5.85 7.72
N HIS A 28 6.27 -6.92 7.16
CA HIS A 28 5.42 -7.83 7.93
C HIS A 28 6.23 -8.56 9.01
N ASP A 29 5.82 -8.41 10.27
CA ASP A 29 6.37 -9.15 11.39
C ASP A 29 5.70 -10.52 11.50
N ALA A 30 6.47 -11.59 11.21
CA ALA A 30 6.00 -12.96 11.30
C ALA A 30 5.79 -13.45 12.75
N ALA A 31 6.34 -12.73 13.75
CA ALA A 31 6.16 -13.04 15.16
C ALA A 31 4.87 -12.45 15.74
N GLU A 32 4.29 -11.43 15.10
CA GLU A 32 3.07 -10.74 15.57
C GLU A 32 1.92 -11.69 15.93
N PRO A 33 1.60 -12.73 15.13
CA PRO A 33 0.53 -13.66 15.45
C PRO A 33 0.76 -14.48 16.72
N PHE A 34 2.02 -14.68 17.11
CA PHE A 34 2.41 -15.48 18.28
C PHE A 34 2.58 -14.62 19.53
N SER A 35 2.69 -13.30 19.39
CA SER A 35 2.88 -12.36 20.49
C SER A 35 1.62 -12.14 21.35
N PHE A 36 0.44 -12.49 20.84
CA PHE A 36 -0.82 -12.21 21.53
C PHE A 36 -1.39 -13.45 22.22
N HIS A 37 -1.25 -13.48 23.54
CA HIS A 37 -1.86 -14.50 24.39
C HIS A 37 -3.30 -14.09 24.74
N TRP A 38 -4.26 -14.47 23.89
CA TRP A 38 -5.67 -14.08 24.05
C TRP A 38 -6.25 -14.43 25.43
N TRP A 39 -5.80 -15.53 26.04
CA TRP A 39 -6.27 -15.99 27.35
C TRP A 39 -5.86 -15.03 28.47
N ASP A 40 -4.63 -14.52 28.42
CA ASP A 40 -4.07 -13.59 29.39
C ASP A 40 -4.81 -12.25 29.31
N HIS A 41 -5.06 -11.77 28.09
CA HIS A 41 -5.89 -10.58 27.86
C HIS A 41 -7.31 -10.73 28.42
N VAL A 42 -7.96 -11.87 28.18
CA VAL A 42 -9.31 -12.15 28.71
C VAL A 42 -9.30 -12.20 30.23
N PHE A 43 -8.33 -12.90 30.82
CA PHE A 43 -8.17 -13.04 32.26
C PHE A 43 -7.93 -11.70 32.93
N ASN A 44 -6.93 -10.94 32.49
CA ASN A 44 -6.59 -9.63 33.07
C ASN A 44 -7.75 -8.65 32.95
N LYS A 45 -8.46 -8.66 31.81
CA LYS A 45 -9.63 -7.79 31.60
C LYS A 45 -10.82 -8.17 32.49
N ALA A 46 -11.02 -9.45 32.77
CA ALA A 46 -12.04 -9.91 33.71
C ALA A 46 -11.64 -9.61 35.16
N ALA A 47 -10.39 -9.87 35.54
CA ALA A 47 -9.86 -9.63 36.87
C ALA A 47 -9.89 -8.14 37.24
N ALA A 48 -9.54 -7.25 36.30
CA ALA A 48 -9.62 -5.81 36.49
C ALA A 48 -11.04 -5.28 36.76
N ASN A 49 -12.08 -6.07 36.47
CA ASN A 49 -13.47 -5.70 36.73
C ASN A 49 -13.97 -6.17 38.11
N ILE A 50 -13.14 -6.89 38.86
CA ILE A 50 -13.48 -7.41 40.18
C ILE A 50 -12.79 -6.54 41.23
N ALA A 51 -13.57 -5.91 42.10
CA ALA A 51 -13.08 -5.23 43.30
C ALA A 51 -13.32 -6.12 44.51
N VAL A 52 -12.27 -6.33 45.31
CA VAL A 52 -12.34 -7.08 46.56
C VAL A 52 -12.13 -6.11 47.71
N GLU A 53 -13.13 -5.98 48.57
CA GLU A 53 -13.09 -5.12 49.76
C GLU A 53 -13.09 -6.02 51.00
N ALA A 54 -12.10 -5.84 51.88
CA ALA A 54 -12.08 -6.49 53.18
C ALA A 54 -12.87 -5.65 54.18
N GLY A 55 -14.04 -6.13 54.58
CA GLY A 55 -14.89 -5.52 55.60
C GLY A 55 -14.68 -6.14 56.99
N GLN A 56 -15.28 -5.51 57.99
CA GLN A 56 -15.21 -5.97 59.40
C GLN A 56 -15.86 -7.35 59.61
N ASP A 57 -16.80 -7.75 58.75
CA ASP A 57 -17.51 -9.04 58.79
C ASP A 57 -17.08 -10.02 57.66
N GLY A 58 -15.95 -9.77 56.99
CA GLY A 58 -15.40 -10.67 55.97
C GLY A 58 -15.10 -10.01 54.63
N ILE A 59 -14.91 -10.84 53.59
CA ILE A 59 -14.50 -10.40 52.24
C ILE A 59 -15.75 -10.17 51.38
N SER A 60 -15.91 -8.94 50.86
CA SER A 60 -16.96 -8.59 49.91
C SER A 60 -16.38 -8.46 48.50
N VAL A 61 -16.99 -9.14 47.52
CA VAL A 61 -16.59 -9.07 46.11
C VAL A 61 -17.64 -8.29 45.34
N LYS A 62 -17.21 -7.22 44.66
CA LYS A 62 -18.07 -6.36 43.85
C LYS A 62 -17.57 -6.32 42.41
N THR A 63 -18.49 -6.31 41.47
CA THR A 63 -18.19 -6.06 40.07
C THR A 63 -18.20 -4.55 39.83
N LEU A 64 -17.12 -4.00 39.26
CA LEU A 64 -16.99 -2.54 39.07
C LEU A 64 -17.94 -2.00 37.99
N SER A 65 -18.26 -2.79 36.96
CA SER A 65 -19.21 -2.41 35.91
C SER A 65 -20.49 -3.25 35.95
N GLU A 66 -21.67 -2.61 36.08
CA GLU A 66 -22.98 -3.28 35.95
C GLU A 66 -23.27 -3.73 34.51
N ARG A 67 -22.80 -2.94 33.52
CA ARG A 67 -22.80 -3.35 32.11
C ARG A 67 -21.56 -4.23 31.90
N GLY A 68 -21.75 -5.54 31.90
CA GLY A 68 -20.66 -6.52 31.78
C GLY A 68 -19.59 -6.15 30.75
N VAL A 69 -18.33 -6.42 31.08
CA VAL A 69 -17.18 -6.02 30.27
C VAL A 69 -17.24 -6.68 28.89
N ARG A 70 -17.11 -5.88 27.83
CA ARG A 70 -17.00 -6.39 26.45
C ARG A 70 -15.62 -7.02 26.27
N ILE A 71 -15.54 -8.31 26.53
CA ILE A 71 -14.32 -9.12 26.38
C ILE A 71 -14.26 -9.67 24.96
N SER A 72 -13.08 -9.59 24.33
CA SER A 72 -12.82 -10.18 23.02
C SER A 72 -11.56 -11.05 23.10
N ASN A 73 -11.58 -12.16 22.36
CA ASN A 73 -10.41 -13.01 22.14
C ASN A 73 -9.49 -12.48 21.04
N LYS A 74 -9.82 -11.33 20.43
CA LYS A 74 -9.00 -10.71 19.38
C LYS A 74 -8.13 -9.63 19.97
N LYS A 75 -6.88 -9.54 19.49
CA LYS A 75 -5.97 -8.44 19.81
C LYS A 75 -6.64 -7.11 19.42
N PRO A 76 -6.77 -6.15 20.34
CA PRO A 76 -7.23 -4.82 19.98
C PRO A 76 -6.21 -4.23 19.01
N ARG A 77 -6.63 -4.02 17.75
CA ARG A 77 -5.82 -3.28 16.79
C ARG A 77 -6.10 -1.81 16.99
N LYS A 78 -5.06 -1.02 17.24
CA LYS A 78 -5.14 0.44 17.08
C LYS A 78 -5.68 0.63 15.66
N ALA A 79 -6.81 1.34 15.52
CA ALA A 79 -7.22 1.79 14.21
C ALA A 79 -6.04 2.62 13.71
N GLY A 80 -5.25 2.06 12.79
CA GLY A 80 -4.24 2.85 12.10
C GLY A 80 -4.98 4.07 11.58
N SER A 81 -4.37 5.24 11.69
CA SER A 81 -4.85 6.44 11.01
C SER A 81 -5.07 6.10 9.54
N THR A 82 -6.26 5.63 9.19
CA THR A 82 -6.71 5.41 7.82
C THR A 82 -7.33 6.71 7.30
N GLY A 83 -6.78 7.84 7.74
CA GLY A 83 -6.96 9.12 7.11
C GLY A 83 -6.00 9.22 5.94
N GLY A 84 -6.49 8.87 4.74
CA GLY A 84 -5.96 9.33 3.46
C GLY A 84 -4.47 9.11 3.21
N MET A 85 -4.03 7.88 2.97
CA MET A 85 -2.68 7.66 2.45
C MET A 85 -2.67 6.57 1.37
N LEU A 86 -3.08 6.96 0.16
CA LEU A 86 -2.87 6.14 -1.05
C LEU A 86 -1.36 5.89 -1.32
N TYR A 87 -0.47 6.71 -0.73
CA TYR A 87 0.99 6.63 -0.84
C TYR A 87 1.72 6.81 0.50
N GLY A 88 1.12 6.42 1.62
CA GLY A 88 1.68 6.73 2.95
C GLY A 88 3.02 6.06 3.30
N HIS A 89 3.49 5.14 2.49
CA HIS A 89 4.74 4.42 2.73
C HIS A 89 5.84 4.78 1.71
N PHE A 90 5.51 5.61 0.72
CA PHE A 90 6.46 6.07 -0.28
C PHE A 90 6.79 7.53 -0.02
N VAL A 91 8.05 7.81 0.29
CA VAL A 91 8.56 9.19 0.31
C VAL A 91 8.77 9.61 -1.14
N LYS A 92 8.01 10.59 -1.61
CA LYS A 92 8.19 11.14 -2.96
C LYS A 92 9.47 11.98 -3.01
N SER A 93 10.56 11.41 -3.53
CA SER A 93 11.87 12.07 -3.61
C SER A 93 12.02 13.00 -4.81
N ALA A 94 11.49 12.62 -5.97
CA ALA A 94 11.61 13.40 -7.20
C ALA A 94 10.42 13.18 -8.14
N THR A 95 10.17 14.17 -9.02
CA THR A 95 9.24 14.02 -10.15
C THR A 95 10.04 14.23 -11.43
N LEU A 96 10.01 13.24 -12.34
CA LEU A 96 10.66 13.36 -13.63
C LEU A 96 9.74 14.13 -14.58
N THR A 97 10.16 15.32 -15.01
CA THR A 97 9.44 16.15 -15.98
C THR A 97 10.18 16.14 -17.33
N ALA A 98 9.53 16.63 -18.39
CA ALA A 98 10.11 16.67 -19.74
C ALA A 98 11.40 17.51 -19.83
N CYS A 99 11.70 18.35 -18.83
CA CYS A 99 12.89 19.19 -18.76
C CYS A 99 13.95 18.68 -17.77
N GLY A 100 13.76 17.51 -17.15
CA GLY A 100 14.71 16.93 -16.20
C GLY A 100 14.07 16.50 -14.87
N GLU A 101 14.92 16.07 -13.94
CA GLU A 101 14.51 15.65 -12.60
C GLU A 101 14.33 16.86 -11.68
N GLU A 102 13.13 17.01 -11.11
CA GLU A 102 12.85 18.07 -10.13
C GLU A 102 12.76 17.46 -8.73
N SER A 103 13.72 17.81 -7.87
CA SER A 103 13.78 17.39 -6.48
C SER A 103 12.79 18.17 -5.63
N VAL A 104 11.92 17.49 -4.88
CA VAL A 104 11.01 18.14 -3.93
C VAL A 104 11.72 18.30 -2.59
N LYS A 105 11.94 19.53 -2.12
CA LYS A 105 12.35 19.78 -0.72
C LYS A 105 11.14 19.58 0.19
N LEU A 106 11.17 18.53 1.02
CA LEU A 106 10.20 18.30 2.09
C LEU A 106 10.44 19.26 3.27
N PRO A 107 9.39 19.73 3.96
CA PRO A 107 9.53 20.36 5.25
C PRO A 107 9.91 19.29 6.30
N THR A 108 10.98 19.57 7.02
CA THR A 108 11.41 18.86 8.24
C THR A 108 10.30 18.94 9.29
N GLY A 109 9.97 17.81 9.91
CA GLY A 109 9.06 17.79 11.07
C GLY A 109 8.62 16.38 11.45
N SER A 110 9.47 15.70 12.22
CA SER A 110 9.16 14.46 12.92
C SER A 110 8.87 14.82 14.37
N GLU A 111 7.69 14.50 14.89
CA GLU A 111 7.54 14.34 16.34
C GLU A 111 6.39 13.40 16.69
N SER A 112 6.78 12.32 17.35
CA SER A 112 5.95 11.48 18.19
C SER A 112 5.62 12.26 19.46
N SER A 113 4.33 12.46 19.77
CA SER A 113 3.87 12.86 21.10
C SER A 113 2.58 12.13 21.45
N GLU A 114 2.56 11.60 22.65
CA GLU A 114 1.50 10.78 23.25
C GLU A 114 0.52 11.72 23.96
N GLU A 115 -0.75 11.76 23.56
CA GLU A 115 -1.80 12.39 24.35
C GLU A 115 -3.13 11.65 24.10
N GLU A 116 -3.76 11.23 25.20
CA GLU A 116 -5.06 10.57 25.25
C GLU A 116 -6.20 11.59 25.04
N GLU A 117 -7.09 11.39 24.07
CA GLU A 117 -8.35 12.12 23.99
C GLU A 117 -9.51 11.17 23.64
N LYS A 118 -10.39 11.01 24.62
CA LYS A 118 -11.67 10.30 24.61
C LYS A 118 -12.68 11.12 23.79
N LEU A 119 -13.13 10.63 22.63
CA LEU A 119 -14.34 11.17 21.98
C LEU A 119 -15.25 10.08 21.37
N ASP A 120 -16.50 10.13 21.80
CA ASP A 120 -17.65 9.30 21.43
C ASP A 120 -17.92 9.31 19.92
N LEU A 121 -18.04 8.12 19.31
CA LEU A 121 -18.51 7.95 17.93
C LEU A 121 -19.76 7.06 17.88
N SER A 122 -20.83 7.53 18.52
CA SER A 122 -22.18 7.01 18.30
C SER A 122 -22.98 7.91 17.35
N SER A 123 -22.53 8.08 16.10
CA SER A 123 -23.39 8.63 15.02
C SER A 123 -22.83 8.50 13.58
N ALA A 124 -21.98 7.54 13.26
CA ALA A 124 -21.68 7.21 11.85
C ALA A 124 -22.72 6.23 11.28
N ARG A 125 -23.96 6.72 11.19
CA ARG A 125 -25.09 6.06 10.52
C ARG A 125 -24.76 5.93 9.03
N ARG A 126 -24.93 4.73 8.47
CA ARG A 126 -25.02 4.45 7.04
C ARG A 126 -25.80 5.55 6.30
N GLN A 127 -25.11 6.34 5.50
CA GLN A 127 -25.63 7.05 4.34
C GLN A 127 -24.51 6.91 3.30
N GLY A 128 -24.63 5.99 2.34
CA GLY A 128 -25.37 6.30 1.13
C GLY A 128 -24.50 7.21 0.28
N TRP A 129 -23.73 6.63 -0.65
CA TRP A 129 -22.99 7.37 -1.66
C TRP A 129 -24.00 8.17 -2.49
N GLY A 130 -24.18 9.44 -2.17
CA GLY A 130 -25.22 10.25 -2.78
C GLY A 130 -25.15 11.69 -2.34
N SER A 131 -24.74 12.54 -3.29
CA SER A 131 -24.99 13.97 -3.36
C SER A 131 -24.20 14.86 -2.38
N GLY A 132 -23.02 15.29 -2.84
CA GLY A 132 -22.30 16.46 -2.36
C GLY A 132 -21.58 17.10 -3.55
N ALA A 133 -21.94 18.33 -3.88
CA ALA A 133 -21.65 19.00 -5.14
C ALA A 133 -20.14 19.17 -5.44
N CYS A 134 -19.60 18.28 -6.27
CA CYS A 134 -18.46 18.57 -7.14
C CYS A 134 -19.00 18.55 -8.57
N PRO A 135 -18.83 19.60 -9.41
CA PRO A 135 -19.18 19.52 -10.81
C PRO A 135 -18.16 18.61 -11.50
N ILE A 136 -18.41 17.30 -11.46
CA ILE A 136 -17.73 16.36 -12.35
C ILE A 136 -18.19 16.77 -13.76
N PRO A 137 -17.29 17.21 -14.65
CA PRO A 137 -17.70 17.47 -16.03
C PRO A 137 -18.26 16.16 -16.57
N THR A 138 -19.49 16.20 -17.04
CA THR A 138 -20.13 15.09 -17.72
C THR A 138 -19.20 14.66 -18.85
N MET A 139 -18.56 13.51 -18.64
CA MET A 139 -17.63 12.94 -19.60
C MET A 139 -18.40 12.78 -20.91
N ARG A 140 -18.05 13.57 -21.94
CA ARG A 140 -18.59 13.38 -23.30
C ARG A 140 -18.27 11.94 -23.66
N GLN A 141 -19.31 11.13 -23.91
CA GLN A 141 -19.11 9.79 -24.44
C GLN A 141 -18.60 9.94 -25.86
N LEU A 142 -17.29 9.77 -26.04
CA LEU A 142 -16.66 9.72 -27.35
C LEU A 142 -16.93 8.35 -27.96
N THR A 143 -17.19 8.29 -29.26
CA THR A 143 -17.27 7.02 -29.98
C THR A 143 -15.86 6.43 -30.16
N ASP A 144 -15.75 5.12 -30.31
CA ASP A 144 -14.45 4.42 -30.44
C ASP A 144 -13.60 4.99 -31.58
N GLU A 145 -14.23 5.47 -32.65
CA GLU A 145 -13.55 6.10 -33.80
C GLU A 145 -12.90 7.44 -33.43
N GLU A 146 -13.59 8.27 -32.64
CA GLU A 146 -13.07 9.55 -32.15
C GLU A 146 -11.95 9.33 -31.13
N LEU A 147 -12.08 8.31 -30.28
CA LEU A 147 -11.07 7.91 -29.30
C LEU A 147 -9.77 7.46 -30.00
N MET A 148 -9.89 6.63 -31.04
CA MET A 148 -8.75 6.13 -31.82
C MET A 148 -8.01 7.25 -32.57
N ARG A 149 -8.74 8.23 -33.10
CA ARG A 149 -8.16 9.42 -33.76
C ARG A 149 -7.42 10.31 -32.76
N ALA A 150 -8.01 10.55 -31.59
CA ALA A 150 -7.36 11.30 -30.51
C ALA A 150 -6.08 10.61 -30.00
N CYS A 151 -6.05 9.27 -30.00
CA CYS A 151 -4.88 8.48 -29.60
C CYS A 151 -3.81 8.34 -30.71
N GLY A 152 -3.98 8.96 -31.88
CA GLY A 152 -3.00 8.92 -32.97
C GLY A 152 -2.78 7.52 -33.56
N GLY A 153 -3.81 6.67 -33.56
CA GLY A 153 -3.75 5.30 -34.10
C GLY A 153 -3.07 4.28 -33.19
N ARG A 154 -2.77 4.62 -31.93
CA ARG A 154 -2.18 3.68 -30.97
C ARG A 154 -3.25 2.72 -30.44
N THR A 155 -3.14 1.45 -30.81
CA THR A 155 -4.02 0.39 -30.30
C THR A 155 -3.51 -0.12 -28.95
N ALA A 156 -4.38 -0.15 -27.93
CA ALA A 156 -4.06 -0.63 -26.57
C ALA A 156 -3.94 -2.17 -26.49
N HIS A 157 -3.61 -2.83 -27.60
CA HIS A 157 -3.43 -4.27 -27.63
C HIS A 157 -2.12 -4.64 -26.92
N LYS A 158 -2.16 -5.65 -26.03
CA LYS A 158 -0.98 -6.11 -25.28
C LYS A 158 0.18 -6.51 -26.20
N GLY A 159 -0.14 -7.00 -27.40
CA GLY A 159 0.83 -7.35 -28.45
C GLY A 159 1.42 -6.16 -29.23
N ALA A 160 0.78 -4.99 -29.23
CA ALA A 160 1.31 -3.79 -29.90
C ALA A 160 2.54 -3.20 -29.18
N ARG A 161 2.78 -3.59 -27.92
CA ARG A 161 4.03 -3.31 -27.20
C ARG A 161 5.28 -3.85 -27.90
N HIS A 162 5.11 -4.89 -28.69
CA HIS A 162 6.18 -5.50 -29.50
C HIS A 162 6.04 -5.14 -30.99
N GLY A 163 5.17 -4.18 -31.33
CA GLY A 163 4.86 -3.65 -32.66
C GLY A 163 4.45 -4.70 -33.69
N LEU A 164 3.19 -4.61 -34.17
CA LEU A 164 2.71 -5.45 -35.27
C LEU A 164 3.58 -5.35 -36.55
N THR A 165 4.38 -4.29 -36.65
CA THR A 165 5.29 -3.94 -37.75
C THR A 165 6.75 -3.79 -37.29
N MET A 166 7.20 -4.55 -36.29
CA MET A 166 8.61 -4.51 -35.86
C MET A 166 9.55 -5.22 -36.86
N SER A 167 9.89 -4.53 -37.95
CA SER A 167 10.89 -4.94 -38.94
C SER A 167 12.35 -4.69 -38.51
N ALA A 168 12.58 -4.02 -37.38
CA ALA A 168 13.91 -3.60 -36.94
C ALA A 168 14.90 -4.77 -36.73
N LYS A 169 14.43 -5.94 -36.26
CA LYS A 169 15.29 -7.14 -36.13
C LYS A 169 15.67 -7.72 -37.50
N LEU A 170 14.72 -7.74 -38.44
CA LEU A 170 14.95 -8.23 -39.80
C LEU A 170 15.91 -7.29 -40.56
N ALA A 171 15.72 -5.98 -40.46
CA ALA A 171 16.60 -4.98 -41.08
C ALA A 171 18.07 -5.11 -40.61
N ARG A 172 18.29 -5.40 -39.32
CA ARG A 172 19.64 -5.62 -38.78
C ARG A 172 20.29 -6.89 -39.36
N LEU A 173 19.52 -7.96 -39.53
CA LEU A 173 20.03 -9.19 -40.16
C LEU A 173 20.38 -8.94 -41.63
N GLU A 174 19.53 -8.22 -42.37
CA GLU A 174 19.81 -7.85 -43.75
C GLU A 174 21.09 -7.01 -43.91
N GLU A 175 21.35 -6.07 -42.99
CA GLU A 175 22.61 -5.30 -42.99
C GLU A 175 23.82 -6.20 -42.74
N GLN A 176 23.72 -7.15 -41.80
CA GLN A 176 24.80 -8.10 -41.52
C GLN A 176 25.03 -9.04 -42.71
N GLU A 177 23.98 -9.50 -43.37
CA GLU A 177 24.09 -10.32 -44.58
C GLU A 177 24.72 -9.55 -45.74
N ARG A 178 24.35 -8.28 -45.95
CA ARG A 178 24.99 -7.42 -46.96
C ARG A 178 26.47 -7.21 -46.68
N ALA A 179 26.85 -7.00 -45.42
CA ALA A 179 28.26 -6.83 -45.05
C ALA A 179 29.08 -8.13 -45.17
N PHE A 180 28.44 -9.29 -45.06
CA PHE A 180 29.10 -10.59 -45.22
C PHE A 180 29.25 -10.99 -46.69
N LEU A 181 28.32 -10.57 -47.56
CA LEU A 181 28.30 -10.87 -48.99
C LEU A 181 29.03 -9.84 -49.86
N ALA A 182 29.51 -8.73 -49.27
CA ALA A 182 30.34 -7.71 -49.92
C ALA A 182 31.83 -8.04 -49.81
#